data_AF-A0A6V7H809-F1
#
_entry.id   AF-A0A6V7H809-F1
#
_cell.length_a   1.000
_cell.length_b   1.000
_cell.length_c   1.000
_cell.angle_alpha   90.00
_cell.angle_beta   90.00
_cell.angle_gamma   90.00
#
_symmetry.space_group_name_H-M   'P 1'
#
loop_
_entity.id
_entity.type
_entity.pdbx_description
1 polymer ?
#
loop_
_entity_poly.entity_id
_entity_poly.type
_entity_poly.pdbx_seq_one_letter_code
_entity_poly.pdbx_strand_id
1 'polypeptide(L)'
;MFHGVVVSASQVLAVESVFTGAVVYLACLLYSPITAGFAFLGALIGSLAGLMLDVQIDEIYSGLWGYNTFLTGASLGGTFFVLNGQTAAATIVAIAYTVIVQYAIWFFFIDLKLPILTLPFVLVTSLFLKLRSNSGDKTFPQPPPISLSRTQRRDYITSQQAQLIQQ
;
A
#
# COMPACT_ATOMS: atom_id res chain seq x y z
N MET A 1 -10.53 -14.81 -8.48
CA MET A 1 -9.90 -13.99 -7.41
C MET A 1 -8.38 -13.91 -7.51
N PHE A 2 -7.61 -15.01 -7.35
CA PHE A 2 -6.14 -14.96 -7.32
C PHE A 2 -5.51 -14.29 -8.57
N HIS A 3 -6.08 -14.54 -9.75
CA HIS A 3 -5.70 -13.85 -10.99
C HIS A 3 -5.73 -12.32 -10.85
N GLY A 4 -6.84 -11.76 -10.33
CA GLY A 4 -6.98 -10.31 -10.12
C GLY A 4 -5.95 -9.75 -9.15
N VAL A 5 -5.59 -10.49 -8.10
CA VAL A 5 -4.54 -10.11 -7.13
C VAL A 5 -3.16 -10.01 -7.78
N VAL A 6 -2.84 -10.95 -8.70
CA VAL A 6 -1.58 -10.93 -9.44
C VAL A 6 -1.57 -9.80 -10.46
N VAL A 7 -2.66 -9.65 -11.23
CA VAL A 7 -2.79 -8.60 -12.26
C VAL A 7 -2.85 -7.20 -11.65
N SER A 8 -3.33 -7.04 -10.42
CA SER A 8 -3.32 -5.76 -9.69
C SER A 8 -1.93 -5.12 -9.65
N ALA A 9 -0.86 -5.92 -9.58
CA ALA A 9 0.50 -5.40 -9.57
C ALA A 9 0.96 -4.89 -10.94
N SER A 10 0.56 -5.53 -12.05
CA SER A 10 0.85 -5.03 -13.40
C SER A 10 -0.04 -3.87 -13.82
N GLN A 11 -1.25 -3.79 -13.26
CA GLN A 11 -2.15 -2.68 -13.49
C GLN A 11 -1.61 -1.34 -12.96
N VAL A 12 -0.64 -1.36 -12.02
CA VAL A 12 0.16 -0.18 -11.65
C VAL A 12 0.88 0.43 -12.85
N LEU A 13 1.28 -0.40 -13.82
CA LEU A 13 1.90 0.01 -15.08
C LEU A 13 0.87 0.16 -16.20
N ALA A 14 -0.42 0.11 -15.90
CA ALA A 14 -1.52 0.07 -16.85
C ALA A 14 -1.43 -1.10 -17.85
N VAL A 15 -0.96 -2.27 -17.38
CA VAL A 15 -0.85 -3.49 -18.19
C VAL A 15 -1.64 -4.63 -17.55
N GLU A 16 -2.56 -5.22 -18.30
CA GLU A 16 -3.34 -6.39 -17.86
C GLU A 16 -2.61 -7.70 -18.18
N SER A 17 -1.53 -7.99 -17.45
CA SER A 17 -0.71 -9.21 -17.68
C SER A 17 -0.29 -9.86 -16.38
N VAL A 18 -0.59 -11.15 -16.25
CA VAL A 18 -0.14 -11.99 -15.13
C VAL A 18 1.39 -12.06 -15.07
N PHE A 19 2.05 -12.15 -16.23
CA PHE A 19 3.51 -12.20 -16.29
C PHE A 19 4.13 -10.91 -15.77
N THR A 20 3.64 -9.76 -16.25
CA THR A 20 4.10 -8.45 -15.76
C THR A 20 3.82 -8.31 -14.27
N GLY A 21 2.68 -8.80 -13.79
CA GLY A 21 2.30 -8.73 -12.37
C GLY A 21 3.27 -9.53 -11.51
N ALA A 22 3.62 -10.75 -11.93
CA ALA A 22 4.61 -11.59 -11.27
C ALA A 22 6.00 -10.92 -11.23
N VAL A 23 6.42 -10.27 -12.32
CA VAL A 23 7.67 -9.49 -12.36
C VAL A 23 7.64 -8.33 -11.36
N VAL A 24 6.54 -7.59 -11.27
CA VAL A 24 6.38 -6.50 -10.29
C VAL A 24 6.43 -7.03 -8.86
N TYR A 25 5.73 -8.13 -8.55
CA TYR A 25 5.83 -8.77 -7.23
C TYR A 25 7.25 -9.24 -6.91
N LEU A 26 7.96 -9.82 -7.88
CA LEU A 26 9.36 -10.22 -7.72
C LEU A 26 10.24 -9.01 -7.43
N ALA A 27 10.06 -7.90 -8.15
CA ALA A 27 10.77 -6.64 -7.88
C ALA A 27 10.49 -6.12 -6.46
N CYS A 28 9.23 -6.15 -6.01
CA CYS A 28 8.88 -5.80 -4.64
C CYS A 28 9.52 -6.73 -3.61
N LEU A 29 9.55 -8.04 -3.85
CA LEU A 29 10.19 -9.03 -2.96
C LEU A 29 11.69 -8.80 -2.84
N LEU A 30 12.36 -8.51 -3.96
CA LEU A 30 13.79 -8.19 -4.00
C LEU A 30 14.09 -6.87 -3.27
N TYR A 31 13.21 -5.88 -3.37
CA TYR A 31 13.33 -4.64 -2.61
C TYR A 31 13.13 -4.86 -1.10
N SER A 32 12.02 -5.47 -0.71
CA SER A 32 11.76 -5.89 0.67
C SER A 32 10.60 -6.87 0.75
N PRO A 33 10.80 -8.07 1.32
CA PRO A 33 9.73 -9.04 1.52
C PRO A 33 8.57 -8.52 2.37
N ILE A 34 8.83 -7.59 3.30
CA ILE A 34 7.78 -7.02 4.16
C ILE A 34 6.88 -6.10 3.34
N THR A 35 7.49 -5.22 2.54
CA THR A 35 6.78 -4.32 1.64
C THR A 35 5.98 -5.08 0.60
N ALA A 36 6.56 -6.14 0.03
CA ALA A 36 5.85 -7.05 -0.87
C ALA A 36 4.64 -7.74 -0.19
N GLY A 37 4.79 -8.13 1.09
CA GLY A 37 3.69 -8.70 1.87
C GLY A 37 2.52 -7.71 2.05
N PHE A 38 2.80 -6.46 2.39
CA PHE A 38 1.76 -5.42 2.47
C PHE A 38 1.15 -5.08 1.11
N ALA A 39 1.95 -5.06 0.05
CA ALA A 39 1.45 -4.84 -1.31
C ALA A 39 0.50 -5.97 -1.76
N PHE A 40 0.87 -7.23 -1.49
CA PHE A 40 0.02 -8.40 -1.74
C PHE A 40 -1.26 -8.36 -0.92
N LEU A 41 -1.16 -8.05 0.38
CA LEU A 41 -2.32 -7.89 1.26
C LEU A 41 -3.24 -6.77 0.75
N GLY A 42 -2.66 -5.66 0.28
CA GLY A 42 -3.39 -4.56 -0.36
C GLY A 42 -4.17 -5.01 -1.57
N ALA A 43 -3.51 -5.68 -2.52
CA ALA A 43 -4.16 -6.22 -3.73
C ALA A 43 -5.28 -7.21 -3.38
N LEU A 44 -5.06 -8.07 -2.38
CA LEU A 44 -6.04 -9.04 -1.90
C LEU A 44 -7.27 -8.35 -1.30
N ILE A 45 -7.07 -7.38 -0.40
CA ILE A 45 -8.16 -6.63 0.23
C ILE A 45 -8.95 -5.84 -0.82
N GLY A 46 -8.27 -5.18 -1.75
CA GLY A 46 -8.94 -4.44 -2.83
C GLY A 46 -9.78 -5.35 -3.74
N SER A 47 -9.20 -6.48 -4.15
CA SER A 47 -9.91 -7.49 -4.96
C SER A 47 -11.11 -8.09 -4.22
N LEU A 48 -10.98 -8.35 -2.90
CA LEU A 48 -12.10 -8.84 -2.08
C LEU A 48 -13.17 -7.77 -1.90
N ALA A 49 -12.77 -6.51 -1.74
CA ALA A 49 -13.72 -5.42 -1.63
C ALA A 49 -14.53 -5.22 -2.91
N GLY A 50 -13.92 -5.37 -4.09
CA GLY A 50 -14.65 -5.39 -5.35
C GLY A 50 -15.78 -6.45 -5.35
N LEU A 51 -15.49 -7.66 -4.86
CA LEU A 51 -16.51 -8.71 -4.70
C LEU A 51 -17.62 -8.31 -3.72
N MET A 52 -17.26 -7.67 -2.60
CA MET A 52 -18.24 -7.22 -1.59
C MET A 52 -19.13 -6.08 -2.10
N LEU A 53 -18.62 -5.27 -3.03
CA LEU A 53 -19.32 -4.14 -3.64
C LEU A 53 -20.12 -4.52 -4.89
N ASP A 54 -20.16 -5.82 -5.22
CA ASP A 54 -20.85 -6.39 -6.38
C ASP A 54 -20.49 -5.71 -7.72
N VAL A 55 -19.21 -5.35 -7.86
CA VAL A 55 -18.70 -4.77 -9.11
C VAL A 55 -18.50 -5.84 -10.16
N GLN A 56 -18.43 -5.42 -11.43
CA GLN A 56 -18.24 -6.34 -12.55
C GLN A 56 -17.00 -7.21 -12.34
N ILE A 57 -17.18 -8.52 -12.45
CA ILE A 57 -16.12 -9.52 -12.23
C ILE A 57 -14.90 -9.26 -13.14
N ASP A 58 -15.12 -8.74 -14.34
CA ASP A 58 -14.05 -8.39 -15.28
C ASP A 58 -13.15 -7.26 -14.73
N GLU A 59 -13.69 -6.27 -14.02
CA GLU A 59 -12.90 -5.22 -13.37
C GLU A 59 -12.03 -5.77 -12.23
N ILE A 60 -12.49 -6.83 -11.58
CA ILE A 60 -11.72 -7.51 -10.53
C ILE A 60 -10.59 -8.33 -11.16
N TYR A 61 -10.87 -9.02 -12.27
CA TYR A 61 -9.87 -9.83 -12.97
C TYR A 61 -8.80 -9.03 -13.69
N SER A 62 -9.13 -7.82 -14.17
CA SER A 62 -8.17 -6.84 -14.70
C SER A 62 -7.39 -6.10 -13.60
N GLY A 63 -7.67 -6.37 -12.32
CA GLY A 63 -6.92 -5.81 -11.19
C GLY A 63 -7.25 -4.36 -10.88
N LEU A 64 -8.30 -3.77 -11.48
CA LEU A 64 -8.71 -2.38 -11.28
C LEU A 64 -9.07 -2.08 -9.82
N TRP A 65 -9.63 -3.07 -9.12
CA TRP A 65 -9.98 -2.95 -7.71
C TRP A 65 -8.84 -3.20 -6.73
N GLY A 66 -7.69 -3.69 -7.20
CA GLY A 66 -6.55 -4.04 -6.34
C GLY A 66 -5.28 -3.20 -6.52
N TYR A 67 -5.11 -2.44 -7.61
CA TYR A 67 -3.84 -1.72 -7.84
C TYR A 67 -3.63 -0.51 -6.93
N ASN A 68 -4.68 0.27 -6.61
CA ASN A 68 -4.56 1.41 -5.69
C ASN A 68 -4.23 0.94 -4.26
N THR A 69 -4.85 -0.14 -3.82
CA THR A 69 -4.59 -0.75 -2.50
C THR A 69 -3.23 -1.45 -2.47
N PHE A 70 -2.80 -2.08 -3.58
CA PHE A 70 -1.43 -2.57 -3.76
C PHE A 70 -0.41 -1.44 -3.55
N LEU A 71 -0.59 -0.30 -4.22
CA LEU A 71 0.29 0.87 -4.09
C LEU A 71 0.27 1.44 -2.67
N THR A 72 -0.90 1.50 -2.03
CA THR A 72 -1.04 1.96 -0.65
C THR A 72 -0.25 1.07 0.31
N GLY A 73 -0.41 -0.25 0.18
CA GLY A 73 0.31 -1.24 0.97
C GLY A 73 1.83 -1.19 0.74
N ALA A 74 2.26 -1.10 -0.52
CA ALA A 74 3.68 -0.97 -0.87
C ALA A 74 4.29 0.31 -0.29
N SER A 75 3.56 1.43 -0.35
CA SER A 75 4.07 2.74 0.06
C SER A 75 4.16 2.90 1.57
N LEU A 76 3.13 2.47 2.31
CA LEU A 76 3.05 2.63 3.76
C LEU A 76 3.64 1.43 4.53
N GLY A 77 3.67 0.25 3.92
CA GLY A 77 4.19 -1.01 4.48
C GLY A 77 5.72 -1.09 4.52
N GLY A 78 6.38 0.00 4.87
CA GLY A 78 7.83 0.04 5.09
C GLY A 78 8.60 1.01 4.20
N THR A 79 8.01 1.66 3.20
CA THR A 79 8.74 2.66 2.39
C THR A 79 8.68 4.04 3.04
N PHE A 80 7.47 4.50 3.36
CA PHE A 80 7.24 5.81 3.98
C PHE A 80 7.01 5.78 5.49
N PHE A 81 6.79 4.61 6.08
CA PHE A 81 6.79 4.44 7.53
C PHE A 81 7.89 3.49 7.95
N VAL A 82 8.53 3.80 9.08
CA VAL A 82 9.35 2.81 9.77
C VAL A 82 8.42 1.72 10.31
N LEU A 83 8.72 0.46 9.98
CA LEU A 83 7.92 -0.69 10.40
C LEU A 83 7.97 -0.90 11.91
N ASN A 84 6.84 -0.65 12.55
CA ASN A 84 6.52 -0.99 13.94
C ASN A 84 5.07 -1.56 13.98
N GLY A 85 4.59 -1.98 15.14
CA GLY A 85 3.24 -2.56 15.25
C GLY A 85 2.13 -1.56 14.90
N GLN A 86 2.31 -0.29 15.27
CA GLN A 86 1.35 0.79 15.04
C GLN A 86 1.29 1.20 13.56
N THR A 87 2.43 1.31 12.88
CA THR A 87 2.51 1.66 11.46
C THR A 87 2.02 0.52 10.57
N ALA A 88 2.21 -0.74 10.99
CA ALA A 88 1.58 -1.90 10.35
C ALA A 88 0.05 -1.83 10.43
N ALA A 89 -0.50 -1.55 11.62
CA ALA A 89 -1.95 -1.36 11.79
C ALA A 89 -2.47 -0.18 10.97
N ALA A 90 -1.78 0.97 11.00
CA ALA A 90 -2.12 2.14 10.20
C ALA A 90 -2.09 1.84 8.70
N THR A 91 -1.14 1.02 8.23
CA THR A 91 -1.08 0.58 6.82
C THR A 91 -2.31 -0.24 6.42
N ILE A 92 -2.77 -1.16 7.28
CA ILE A 92 -3.98 -1.95 7.01
C ILE A 92 -5.21 -1.05 6.96
N VAL A 93 -5.32 -0.10 7.90
CA VAL A 93 -6.42 0.89 7.89
C VAL A 93 -6.36 1.75 6.63
N ALA A 94 -5.17 2.18 6.20
CA ALA A 94 -4.99 2.94 4.97
C ALA A 94 -5.43 2.13 3.74
N ILE A 95 -5.06 0.85 3.65
CA ILE A 95 -5.51 -0.05 2.57
C ILE A 95 -7.05 -0.09 2.51
N ALA A 96 -7.70 -0.32 3.64
CA ALA A 96 -9.17 -0.35 3.71
C ALA A 96 -9.78 1.01 3.33
N TYR A 97 -9.17 2.10 3.78
CA TYR A 97 -9.61 3.46 3.45
C TYR A 97 -9.45 3.78 1.96
N THR A 98 -8.38 3.29 1.31
CA THR A 98 -8.18 3.44 -0.14
C THR A 98 -9.30 2.80 -0.94
N VAL A 99 -9.84 1.66 -0.51
CA VAL A 99 -11.02 1.04 -1.14
C VAL A 99 -12.23 1.99 -1.06
N ILE A 100 -12.49 2.55 0.12
CA ILE A 100 -13.63 3.45 0.35
C ILE A 100 -13.51 4.69 -0.54
N VAL A 101 -12.31 5.29 -0.58
CA VAL A 101 -12.02 6.45 -1.45
C VAL A 101 -12.15 6.08 -2.93
N GLN A 102 -11.68 4.89 -3.33
CA GLN A 102 -11.83 4.42 -4.70
C GLN A 102 -13.30 4.27 -5.09
N TYR A 103 -14.12 3.65 -4.25
CA TYR A 103 -15.56 3.52 -4.51
C TYR A 103 -16.26 4.88 -4.59
N ALA A 104 -15.93 5.81 -3.69
CA ALA A 104 -16.48 7.16 -3.72
C ALA A 104 -16.11 7.89 -5.02
N ILE A 105 -14.85 7.84 -5.45
CA ILE A 105 -14.42 8.47 -6.71
C ILE A 105 -15.07 7.78 -7.92
N TRP A 106 -15.12 6.44 -7.93
CA TRP A 106 -15.77 5.66 -8.98
C TRP A 106 -17.23 6.08 -9.16
N PHE A 107 -17.97 6.24 -8.07
CA PHE A 107 -19.38 6.65 -8.08
C PHE A 107 -19.59 8.01 -8.76
N PHE A 108 -18.69 8.99 -8.56
CA PHE A 108 -18.79 10.28 -9.26
C PHE A 108 -18.27 10.25 -10.70
N PHE A 109 -17.30 9.38 -10.99
CA PHE A 109 -16.61 9.36 -12.28
C PHE A 109 -17.32 8.51 -13.33
N ILE A 110 -18.16 7.56 -12.92
CA ILE A 110 -18.88 6.67 -13.83
C ILE A 110 -19.75 7.45 -14.83
N ASP A 111 -20.50 8.46 -14.35
CA ASP A 111 -21.35 9.29 -15.19
C ASP A 111 -20.54 10.23 -16.11
N LEU A 112 -19.35 10.62 -15.65
CA LEU A 112 -18.42 11.50 -16.38
C LEU A 112 -17.52 10.74 -17.35
N LYS A 113 -17.54 9.40 -17.35
CA LYS A 113 -16.66 8.50 -18.13
C LYS A 113 -15.17 8.80 -17.93
N LEU A 114 -14.79 9.22 -16.72
CA LEU A 114 -13.40 9.55 -16.38
C LEU A 114 -12.68 8.34 -15.76
N PRO A 115 -11.40 8.12 -16.06
CA PRO A 115 -10.61 7.10 -15.39
C PRO A 115 -10.25 7.53 -13.96
N ILE A 116 -10.32 6.60 -13.01
CA ILE A 116 -9.99 6.85 -11.59
C ILE A 116 -8.48 7.05 -11.38
N LEU A 117 -7.65 6.42 -12.21
CA LEU A 117 -6.19 6.46 -12.13
C LEU A 117 -5.71 6.15 -10.70
N THR A 118 -4.59 6.72 -10.27
CA THR A 118 -4.02 6.49 -8.94
C THR A 118 -4.52 7.49 -7.88
N LEU A 119 -5.60 8.23 -8.17
CA LEU A 119 -6.15 9.25 -7.25
C LEU A 119 -6.46 8.70 -5.86
N PRO A 120 -7.13 7.53 -5.71
CA PRO A 120 -7.42 6.98 -4.38
C PRO A 120 -6.14 6.73 -3.58
N PHE A 121 -5.15 6.10 -4.21
CA PHE A 121 -3.85 5.84 -3.60
C PHE A 121 -3.16 7.13 -3.13
N VAL A 122 -3.09 8.14 -3.99
CA VAL A 122 -2.38 9.39 -3.69
C VAL A 122 -3.05 10.14 -2.53
N LEU A 123 -4.38 10.25 -2.54
CA LEU A 123 -5.13 10.95 -1.49
C LEU A 123 -4.94 10.28 -0.13
N VAL A 124 -5.09 8.95 -0.08
CA VAL A 124 -4.96 8.19 1.17
C VAL A 124 -3.53 8.20 1.68
N THR A 125 -2.55 7.92 0.82
CA THR A 125 -1.14 7.93 1.22
C THR A 125 -0.72 9.31 1.74
N SER A 126 -1.15 10.38 1.08
CA SER A 126 -0.87 11.76 1.51
C SER A 126 -1.51 12.08 2.87
N LEU A 127 -2.74 11.61 3.10
CA LEU A 127 -3.43 11.78 4.39
C LEU A 127 -2.69 11.04 5.51
N PHE A 128 -2.34 9.78 5.29
CA PHE A 128 -1.64 8.97 6.30
C PHE A 128 -0.22 9.47 6.53
N LEU A 129 0.47 9.98 5.50
CA LEU A 129 1.77 10.61 5.66
C LEU A 129 1.75 11.81 6.62
N LYS A 130 0.62 12.53 6.76
CA LYS A 130 0.48 13.61 7.75
C LYS A 130 0.45 13.10 9.20
N LEU A 131 0.22 11.81 9.43
CA LEU A 131 0.32 11.21 10.77
C LEU A 131 1.77 11.13 11.25
N ARG A 132 2.74 11.26 10.35
CA ARG A 132 4.16 11.33 10.70
C ARG A 132 4.40 12.56 11.56
N SER A 133 4.96 12.33 12.74
CA SER A 133 5.34 13.39 13.67
C SER A 133 6.85 13.64 13.63
N ASN A 134 7.30 14.70 14.30
CA ASN A 134 8.71 15.08 14.39
C ASN A 134 9.56 13.96 15.00
N SER A 135 10.88 14.05 14.81
CA SER A 135 11.91 13.04 15.17
C SER A 135 11.91 12.51 16.62
N GLY A 136 11.06 13.02 17.51
CA GLY A 136 10.88 12.54 18.89
C GLY A 136 9.66 11.65 19.14
N ASP A 137 8.75 11.48 18.17
CA ASP A 137 7.57 10.64 18.33
C ASP A 137 7.88 9.14 18.09
N LYS A 138 7.54 8.32 19.08
CA LYS A 138 7.73 6.85 19.02
C LYS A 138 6.61 6.15 18.25
N THR A 139 5.48 6.81 18.04
CA THR A 139 4.29 6.20 17.41
C THR A 139 4.40 6.21 15.88
N PHE A 140 4.73 7.36 15.27
CA PHE A 140 4.92 7.50 13.82
C PHE A 140 6.26 8.14 13.47
N PRO A 141 7.40 7.45 13.72
CA PRO A 141 8.71 7.99 13.44
C PRO A 141 8.94 8.19 11.93
N GLN A 142 9.56 9.31 11.58
CA GLN A 142 9.95 9.60 10.22
C GLN A 142 11.12 8.71 9.79
N PRO A 143 11.02 8.00 8.64
CA PRO A 143 12.17 7.28 8.12
C PRO A 143 13.27 8.26 7.65
N PRO A 144 14.56 7.90 7.80
CA PRO A 144 15.65 8.64 7.17
C PRO A 144 15.47 8.63 5.64
N PRO A 145 15.89 9.70 4.94
CA PRO A 145 15.72 9.77 3.50
C PRO A 145 16.51 8.65 2.80
N ILE A 146 15.78 7.83 2.02
CA ILE A 146 16.29 6.83 1.08
C ILE A 146 17.06 5.68 1.76
N SER A 147 16.32 4.76 2.36
CA SER A 147 16.86 3.47 2.82
C SER A 147 15.82 2.35 2.70
N LEU A 148 16.29 1.10 2.68
CA LEU A 148 15.42 -0.08 2.64
C LEU A 148 14.61 -0.21 3.92
N SER A 149 13.39 -0.75 3.83
CA SER A 149 12.51 -0.90 4.99
C SER A 149 13.10 -1.76 6.12
N ARG A 150 13.97 -2.74 5.77
CA ARG A 150 14.74 -3.51 6.76
C ARG A 150 15.81 -2.66 7.46
N THR A 151 16.53 -1.83 6.73
CA THR A 151 17.54 -0.92 7.30
C THR A 151 16.88 0.10 8.21
N GLN A 152 15.79 0.73 7.77
CA GLN A 152 14.99 1.65 8.57
C GLN A 152 14.54 1.03 9.90
N ARG A 153 14.03 -0.22 9.87
CA ARG A 153 13.64 -0.94 11.08
C ARG A 153 14.83 -1.25 11.99
N ARG A 154 15.98 -1.63 11.43
CA ARG A 154 17.21 -1.93 12.19
C ARG A 154 17.73 -0.69 12.91
N ASP A 155 17.80 0.43 12.20
CA ASP A 155 18.26 1.70 12.73
C ASP A 155 17.35 2.16 13.87
N TYR A 156 16.02 2.06 13.68
CA TYR A 156 15.03 2.39 14.71
C TYR A 156 15.21 1.57 16.00
N ILE A 157 15.39 0.25 15.90
CA ILE A 157 15.62 -0.62 17.07
C ILE A 157 16.93 -0.25 17.77
N THR A 158 17.98 0.04 17.00
CA THR A 158 19.30 0.40 17.53
C THR A 158 19.24 1.74 18.27
N SER A 159 18.55 2.74 17.72
CA SER A 159 18.32 4.03 18.37
C SER A 159 17.51 3.90 19.67
N GLN A 160 16.50 3.02 19.71
CA GLN A 160 15.79 2.75 20.96
C GLN A 160 16.69 2.12 22.04
N GLN A 161 17.51 1.14 21.68
CA GLN A 161 18.41 0.49 22.63
C GLN A 161 19.45 1.46 23.18
N ALA A 162 20.01 2.33 22.33
CA ALA A 162 20.94 3.37 22.77
C ALA A 162 20.31 4.34 23.78
N GLN A 163 19.04 4.72 23.58
CA GLN A 163 18.30 5.58 24.52
C GLN A 163 18.05 4.90 25.87
N LEU A 164 17.79 3.58 25.89
CA LEU A 164 17.56 2.83 27.12
C LEU A 164 18.84 2.66 27.96
N ILE A 165 20.01 2.58 27.32
CA ILE A 165 21.30 2.44 28.02
C ILE A 165 21.76 3.77 28.67
N GLN A 166 21.26 4.90 28.17
CA GLN A 166 21.57 6.24 28.70
C GLN A 166 20.66 6.67 29.88
N GLN A 167 19.73 5.82 30.30
CA GLN A 167 18.84 6.02 31.45
C GLN A 167 19.26 5.14 32.63
#